data_AF-A0A023BVV5-F1
#
_entry.id   AF-A0A023BVV5-F1
#
_cell.length_a   1.000
_cell.length_b   1.000
_cell.length_c   1.000
_cell.angle_alpha   90.00
_cell.angle_beta   90.00
_cell.angle_gamma   90.00
#
_symmetry.space_group_name_H-M   'P 1'
#
loop_
_entity.id
_entity.type
_entity.pdbx_description
1 polymer ?
#
loop_
_entity_poly.entity_id
_entity_poly.type
_entity_poly.pdbx_seq_one_letter_code
_entity_poly.pdbx_strand_id
1 'polypeptide(L)' 'MKFIELTLKNHTILHGFDARNREVIEEVEVEEASKKIVAVKRILSISEKYILIKYAYDRVIYWEYLEDYETLKKMLVS' A
#
# COMPACT_ATOMS: atom_id res chain seq x y z
N MET A 1 -2.62 -14.38 -13.58
CA MET A 1 -2.08 -13.39 -12.61
C MET A 1 -3.15 -12.34 -12.40
N LYS A 2 -3.64 -12.09 -11.17
CA LYS A 2 -4.71 -11.11 -10.89
C LYS A 2 -4.11 -9.73 -10.58
N PHE A 3 -4.74 -8.68 -11.09
CA PHE A 3 -4.37 -7.27 -10.87
C PHE A 3 -5.62 -6.46 -10.53
N ILE A 4 -5.44 -5.35 -9.82
CA ILE A 4 -6.46 -4.35 -9.55
C ILE A 4 -5.93 -2.95 -9.85
N GLU A 5 -6.78 -2.06 -10.35
CA GLU A 5 -6.50 -0.63 -10.40
C GLU A 5 -6.91 0.00 -9.07
N LEU A 6 -6.11 0.94 -8.60
CA LEU A 6 -6.30 1.66 -7.35
C LEU A 6 -5.89 3.13 -7.54
N THR A 7 -6.55 4.03 -6.80
CA THR A 7 -6.31 5.47 -6.80
C THR A 7 -5.58 5.83 -5.52
N LEU A 8 -4.28 6.10 -5.63
CA LEU A 8 -3.34 6.04 -4.52
C LEU A 8 -2.69 7.40 -4.29
N LYS A 9 -2.54 7.80 -3.03
CA LYS A 9 -2.08 9.14 -2.63
C LYS A 9 -0.84 9.08 -1.73
N ASN A 10 -0.91 9.68 -0.56
CA ASN A 10 0.20 9.76 0.38
C ASN A 10 0.59 8.37 0.83
N HIS A 11 1.84 8.22 1.23
CA HIS A 11 2.34 6.94 1.64
C HIS A 11 3.51 6.94 2.58
N THR A 12 3.64 5.82 3.28
CA THR A 12 4.77 5.55 4.16
C THR A 12 5.51 4.32 3.67
N ILE A 13 6.81 4.47 3.43
CA ILE A 13 7.72 3.38 3.06
C ILE A 13 8.43 2.91 4.33
N LEU A 14 8.31 1.63 4.65
CA LEU A 14 9.11 0.98 5.70
C LEU A 14 10.39 0.39 5.07
N HIS A 15 11.53 0.95 5.43
CA HIS A 15 12.86 0.54 4.93
C HIS A 15 13.50 -0.59 5.76
N GLY A 16 12.95 -0.89 6.94
CA GLY A 16 13.49 -1.88 7.89
C GLY A 16 13.65 -1.27 9.28
N PHE A 17 14.63 -1.77 10.03
CA PHE A 17 14.93 -1.31 11.39
C PHE A 17 16.36 -0.74 11.48
N ASP A 18 16.53 0.30 12.29
CA ASP A 18 17.85 0.85 12.61
C ASP A 18 18.61 -0.03 13.62
N ALA A 19 19.86 0.33 13.93
CA ALA A 19 20.70 -0.40 14.90
C ALA A 19 20.13 -0.44 16.33
N ARG A 20 19.08 0.34 16.63
CA ARG A 20 18.37 0.37 17.90
C ARG A 20 17.01 -0.34 17.82
N ASN A 21 16.78 -1.11 16.75
CA ASN A 21 15.53 -1.82 16.49
C ASN A 21 14.31 -0.89 16.37
N ARG A 22 14.50 0.32 15.83
CA ARG A 22 13.40 1.26 15.53
C ARG A 22 13.14 1.28 14.05
N GLU A 23 11.87 1.37 13.66
CA GLU A 23 11.50 1.42 12.25
C GLU A 23 12.12 2.63 11.54
N VAL A 24 12.67 2.39 10.35
CA VAL A 24 13.15 3.42 9.44
C VAL A 24 12.03 3.65 8.43
N ILE A 25 11.26 4.71 8.64
CA ILE A 25 10.12 5.09 7.82
C ILE A 25 10.42 6.35 7.01
N GLU A 26 9.90 6.39 5.78
CA GLU A 26 9.86 7.59 4.92
C GLU A 26 8.40 7.91 4.62
N GLU A 27 7.98 9.13 4.95
CA GLU A 27 6.65 9.64 4.60
C GLU A 27 6.74 10.47 3.33
N VAL A 28 5.88 10.14 2.37
CA VAL A 28 5.82 10.78 1.07
C VAL A 28 4.42 11.35 0.89
N GLU A 29 4.35 12.68 0.86
CA GLU A 29 3.14 13.43 0.55
C GLU A 29 3.11 13.80 -0.92
N VAL A 30 1.95 13.65 -1.56
CA VAL A 30 1.73 14.01 -2.96
C VAL A 30 0.55 14.97 -3.06
N GLU A 31 0.66 15.94 -3.96
CA GLU A 31 -0.42 16.93 -4.18
C GLU A 31 -1.70 16.26 -4.69
N GLU A 32 -1.56 15.35 -5.65
CA GLU A 32 -2.66 14.67 -6.31
C GLU A 32 -2.54 13.15 -6.20
N ALA A 33 -3.70 12.48 -6.09
CA ALA A 33 -3.76 11.02 -6.16
C ALA A 33 -3.53 10.55 -7.60
N SER A 34 -2.88 9.39 -7.75
CA SER A 34 -2.58 8.79 -9.05
C SER A 34 -3.12 7.37 -9.15
N LYS A 35 -3.51 6.97 -10.37
CA LYS A 35 -3.96 5.61 -10.64
C LYS A 35 -2.77 4.67 -10.81
N LYS A 36 -2.88 3.47 -10.23
CA LYS A 36 -1.86 2.43 -10.39
C LYS A 36 -2.49 1.04 -10.48
N ILE A 37 -1.93 0.21 -11.36
CA ILE A 37 -2.25 -1.22 -11.43
C ILE A 37 -1.33 -1.98 -10.48
N VAL A 38 -1.92 -2.68 -9.51
CA VAL A 38 -1.21 -3.46 -8.48
C VAL A 38 -1.52 -4.94 -8.64
N ALA A 39 -0.47 -5.76 -8.61
CA ALA A 39 -0.64 -7.21 -8.59
C ALA A 39 -1.22 -7.65 -7.24
N VAL A 40 -2.34 -8.37 -7.25
CA VAL A 40 -3.05 -8.77 -6.02
C VAL A 40 -2.15 -9.55 -5.07
N LYS A 41 -1.25 -10.40 -5.60
CA LYS A 41 -0.28 -11.18 -4.81
C LYS A 41 0.70 -10.34 -3.98
N ARG A 42 0.82 -9.03 -4.25
CA ARG A 42 1.69 -8.11 -3.51
C ARG A 42 0.96 -7.39 -2.37
N ILE A 43 -0.37 -7.48 -2.33
CA ILE A 43 -1.18 -6.88 -1.29
C ILE A 43 -1.12 -7.81 -0.08
N LEU A 44 -0.68 -7.26 1.06
CA LEU A 44 -0.55 -8.00 2.31
C LEU A 44 -1.81 -7.83 3.17
N SER A 45 -2.39 -6.63 3.17
CA SER A 45 -3.62 -6.30 3.89
C SER A 45 -4.24 -5.01 3.36
N ILE A 46 -5.51 -4.77 3.69
CA ILE A 46 -6.19 -3.49 3.54
C ILE A 46 -6.86 -3.12 4.87
N SER A 47 -6.90 -1.84 5.18
CA SER A 47 -7.74 -1.20 6.20
C SER A 47 -8.64 -0.17 5.53
N GLU A 48 -9.51 0.53 6.26
CA GLU A 48 -10.46 1.49 5.66
C GLU A 48 -9.81 2.60 4.82
N LYS A 49 -8.57 2.99 5.14
CA LYS A 49 -7.85 4.08 4.46
C LYS A 49 -6.54 3.66 3.81
N TYR A 50 -5.96 2.54 4.22
CA TYR A 50 -4.62 2.14 3.80
C TYR A 50 -4.59 0.76 3.18
N ILE A 51 -3.77 0.60 2.15
CA ILE A 51 -3.41 -0.68 1.58
C ILE A 51 -1.92 -0.96 1.82
N LEU A 52 -1.63 -2.17 2.28
CA LEU A 52 -0.27 -2.61 2.56
C LEU A 52 0.27 -3.43 1.39
N ILE A 53 1.35 -2.97 0.77
CA ILE A 53 1.90 -3.58 -0.45
C ILE A 53 3.37 -3.96 -0.25
N LYS A 54 3.72 -5.21 -0.55
CA LYS A 54 5.11 -5.65 -0.65
C LYS A 54 5.80 -5.02 -1.86
N TYR A 55 6.95 -4.41 -1.63
CA TYR A 55 7.78 -3.71 -2.61
C TYR A 55 9.11 -4.41 -2.86
N ALA A 56 9.94 -3.79 -3.71
CA ALA A 56 11.28 -4.29 -3.99
C ALA A 56 12.13 -4.32 -2.70
N TYR A 57 13.10 -5.24 -2.64
CA TYR A 57 14.03 -5.39 -1.52
C TYR A 57 13.34 -5.58 -0.17
N ASP A 58 12.27 -6.40 -0.15
CA ASP A 58 11.46 -6.73 1.03
C ASP A 58 10.88 -5.54 1.79
N ARG A 59 10.87 -4.35 1.17
CA ARG A 59 10.19 -3.18 1.72
C ARG A 59 8.69 -3.38 1.69
N VAL A 60 8.03 -2.69 2.60
CA VAL A 60 6.58 -2.66 2.69
C VAL A 60 6.15 -1.20 2.61
N ILE A 61 5.07 -0.93 1.87
CA ILE A 61 4.55 0.42 1.70
C ILE A 61 3.09 0.45 2.12
N TYR A 62 2.76 1.38 3.02
CA TYR A 62 1.39 1.77 3.33
C TYR A 62 0.97 2.87 2.38
N TRP A 63 0.00 2.60 1.51
CA TRP A 63 -0.56 3.58 0.58
C TRP A 63 -1.95 4.00 1.03
N GLU A 64 -2.21 5.30 1.08
CA GLU A 64 -3.58 5.80 1.12
C GLU A 64 -4.26 5.50 -0.21
N TYR A 65 -5.47 4.96 -0.14
CA TYR A 65 -6.29 4.71 -1.32
C TYR A 65 -7.66 5.41 -1.18
N LEU A 66 -8.30 5.72 -2.29
CA LEU A 66 -9.55 6.51 -2.31
C LEU A 66 -10.81 5.68 -2.60
N GLU A 67 -10.66 4.43 -3.02
CA GLU A 67 -11.77 3.51 -3.22
C GLU A 67 -12.58 3.24 -1.94
N ASP A 68 -13.80 2.73 -2.11
CA ASP A 68 -14.59 2.21 -1.00
C ASP A 68 -14.00 0.88 -0.48
N TYR A 69 -13.85 0.77 0.84
CA TYR A 69 -13.27 -0.41 1.50
C TYR A 69 -14.06 -1.70 1.21
N GLU A 70 -15.39 -1.66 1.28
CA GLU A 70 -16.20 -2.87 1.08
C GLU A 70 -16.14 -3.36 -0.37
N THR A 71 -15.99 -2.43 -1.32
CA THR A 71 -15.74 -2.74 -2.73
C THR A 71 -14.39 -3.43 -2.92
N LEU A 72 -13.30 -2.89 -2.37
CA LEU A 72 -11.98 -3.52 -2.45
C LEU A 72 -11.94 -4.88 -1.76
N LYS A 73 -12.54 -5.00 -0.58
CA LYS A 73 -12.62 -6.25 0.18
C LYS A 73 -13.30 -7.35 -0.64
N LYS A 74 -14.42 -7.05 -1.31
CA LYS A 74 -15.09 -8.01 -2.21
C LYS A 74 -14.18 -8.46 -3.35
N MET A 75 -13.41 -7.55 -3.93
CA MET A 75 -12.48 -7.89 -5.03
C MET A 75 -11.30 -8.77 -4.57
N LEU A 76 -10.85 -8.63 -3.33
CA LEU A 76 -9.67 -9.32 -2.80
C LEU A 76 -9.97 -10.66 -2.12
N VAL A 77 -11.16 -10.81 -1.53
CA VAL A 77 -11.54 -12.00 -0.75
C VAL A 77 -12.42 -12.98 -1.56
N SER A 78 -12.81 -12.62 -2.79
CA SER A 78 -13.54 -13.52 -3.71
C SER A 78 -12.64 -14.35 -4.64
#